data_AF-A0A7C4I6D8-F1
#
_entry.id   AF-A0A7C4I6D8-F1
#
_cell.length_a   1.000
_cell.length_b   1.000
_cell.length_c   1.000
_cell.angle_alpha   90.00
_cell.angle_beta   90.00
_cell.angle_gamma   90.00
#
_symmetry.space_group_name_H-M   'P 1'
#
loop_
_entity.id
_entity.type
_entity.pdbx_description
1 polymer ?
#
loop_
_entity_poly.entity_id
_entity_poly.type
_entity_poly.pdbx_seq_one_letter_code
_entity_poly.pdbx_strand_id
1 'polypeptide(L)' 'MPLFRAALAVTLLAAAFAGCSRDPNVRKQKYFESGQRYFAKEKYREAAIQFLNAVQVDPK' A
#
# COMPACT_ATOMS: atom_id res chain seq x y z
N MET A 1 -4.93 37.61 9.20
CA MET A 1 -5.88 36.49 9.31
C MET A 1 -6.30 35.79 7.99
N PRO A 2 -5.92 36.20 6.76
CA PRO A 2 -6.19 35.40 5.56
C PRO A 2 -5.06 34.41 5.21
N LEU A 3 -3.80 34.73 5.53
CA LEU A 3 -2.65 33.85 5.27
C LEU A 3 -2.74 32.50 5.99
N PHE A 4 -3.24 32.47 7.24
CA PHE A 4 -3.37 31.24 8.02
C PHE A 4 -4.41 30.29 7.43
N ARG A 5 -5.52 30.83 6.90
CA ARG A 5 -6.57 30.07 6.22
C ARG A 5 -6.07 29.48 4.89
N ALA A 6 -5.29 30.26 4.13
CA ALA A 6 -4.67 29.79 2.90
C ALA A 6 -3.64 28.69 3.18
N ALA A 7 -2.81 28.84 4.21
CA ALA A 7 -1.82 27.83 4.60
C ALA A 7 -2.46 26.49 5.02
N LEU A 8 -3.57 26.54 5.77
CA LEU A 8 -4.36 25.37 6.16
C LEU A 8 -5.01 24.66 4.97
N ALA A 9 -5.55 25.43 4.01
CA ALA A 9 -6.14 24.87 2.80
C ALA A 9 -5.10 24.16 1.92
N VAL A 10 -3.91 24.74 1.77
CA VAL A 10 -2.81 24.14 0.98
C VAL A 10 -2.30 22.85 1.62
N THR A 11 -2.17 22.80 2.95
CA THR A 11 -1.72 21.58 3.66
C THR A 11 -2.76 20.47 3.60
N LEU A 12 -4.06 20.79 3.72
CA LEU A 12 -5.15 19.82 3.54
C LEU A 12 -5.19 19.25 2.11
N LEU A 13 -4.99 20.11 1.10
CA LEU A 13 -4.96 19.68 -0.30
C LEU A 13 -3.76 18.76 -0.57
N ALA A 14 -2.57 19.12 -0.07
CA ALA A 14 -1.37 18.28 -0.20
C ALA A 14 -1.52 16.91 0.49
N ALA A 15 -2.16 16.87 1.66
CA ALA A 15 -2.45 15.61 2.36
C ALA A 15 -3.46 14.73 1.61
N ALA A 16 -4.45 15.34 0.94
CA ALA A 16 -5.41 14.60 0.11
C ALA A 16 -4.73 13.94 -1.11
N PHE A 17 -3.78 14.62 -1.76
CA PHE A 17 -3.00 14.04 -2.86
C PHE A 17 -2.02 12.94 -2.43
N ALA A 18 -1.46 13.04 -1.22
CA ALA A 18 -0.64 11.96 -0.65
C ALA A 18 -1.47 10.69 -0.34
N GLY A 19 -2.75 10.84 -0.02
CA GLY A 19 -3.69 9.73 0.17
C GLY A 19 -4.10 9.03 -1.14
N CYS A 20 -4.24 9.79 -2.24
CA CYS A 20 -4.61 9.26 -3.56
C CYS A 20 -3.49 8.48 -4.27
N SER A 21 -2.25 8.49 -3.77
CA SER A 21 -1.10 7.86 -4.42
C SER A 21 -0.56 6.63 -3.68
N ARG A 22 -1.30 6.10 -2.68
CA ARG A 22 -0.98 4.80 -2.10
C ARG A 22 -1.44 3.70 -3.06
N ASP A 23 -0.73 3.61 -4.17
CA ASP A 23 -1.05 2.74 -5.29
C ASP A 23 -1.26 1.30 -4.78
N PRO A 24 -2.48 0.75 -4.84
CA PRO A 24 -2.75 -0.59 -4.36
C PRO A 24 -1.87 -1.63 -5.07
N ASN A 25 -1.38 -1.33 -6.27
CA ASN A 25 -0.44 -2.18 -7.00
C ASN A 25 0.90 -2.35 -6.28
N VAL A 26 1.45 -1.28 -5.68
CA VAL A 26 2.71 -1.35 -4.94
C VAL A 26 2.56 -2.19 -3.68
N ARG A 27 1.39 -2.13 -3.02
CA ARG A 27 1.09 -2.97 -1.86
C ARG A 27 0.94 -4.44 -2.26
N LYS A 28 0.20 -4.74 -3.33
CA LYS A 28 0.05 -6.10 -3.89
C LYS A 28 1.42 -6.71 -4.22
N GLN A 29 2.25 -5.96 -4.93
CA GLN A 29 3.55 -6.42 -5.39
C GLN A 29 4.47 -6.79 -4.21
N LYS A 30 4.41 -6.02 -3.13
CA LYS A 30 5.19 -6.30 -1.91
C LYS A 30 4.79 -7.61 -1.22
N TYR A 31 3.48 -7.89 -1.13
CA TYR A 31 2.97 -9.15 -0.58
C TYR A 31 3.25 -10.35 -1.51
N PHE A 32 3.23 -10.13 -2.82
CA PHE A 32 3.57 -11.16 -3.79
C PHE A 32 5.07 -11.52 -3.73
N GLU A 33 5.95 -10.51 -3.67
CA GLU A 33 7.39 -10.72 -3.56
C GLU A 33 7.78 -11.37 -2.22
N SER A 34 7.16 -10.97 -1.11
CA SER A 34 7.38 -11.64 0.18
C SER A 34 6.92 -13.09 0.13
N GLY A 35 5.77 -13.39 -0.49
CA GLY A 35 5.29 -14.74 -0.72
C GLY A 35 6.28 -15.59 -1.50
N GLN A 36 6.85 -15.07 -2.59
CA GLN A 36 7.89 -15.75 -3.37
C GLN A 36 9.14 -16.04 -2.55
N ARG A 37 9.58 -15.10 -1.70
CA ARG A 37 10.74 -15.29 -0.82
C ARG A 37 10.51 -16.41 0.21
N TYR A 38 9.30 -16.53 0.75
CA TYR A 38 8.95 -17.64 1.65
C TYR A 38 8.83 -18.95 0.90
N PHE A 39 8.26 -18.94 -0.31
CA PHE A 39 8.18 -20.12 -1.17
C PHE A 39 9.55 -20.68 -1.51
N ALA A 40 10.50 -19.82 -1.91
CA ALA A 40 11.89 -20.21 -2.18
C ALA A 40 12.64 -20.75 -0.94
N LYS A 41 12.13 -20.49 0.27
CA LYS A 41 12.65 -21.00 1.53
C LYS A 41 11.90 -22.23 2.04
N GLU A 42 11.05 -22.84 1.21
CA GLU A 42 10.17 -23.98 1.55
C GLU A 42 9.17 -23.68 2.69
N LYS A 43 8.97 -22.40 3.01
CA LYS A 43 8.02 -21.92 4.01
C LYS A 43 6.65 -21.72 3.38
N TYR A 44 6.06 -22.81 2.92
CA TYR A 44 4.83 -22.79 2.13
C TYR A 44 3.64 -22.21 2.90
N ARG A 45 3.56 -22.46 4.22
CA ARG A 45 2.49 -21.92 5.06
C ARG A 45 2.56 -20.38 5.14
N GLU A 46 3.74 -19.82 5.36
CA GLU A 46 3.94 -18.36 5.38
C GLU A 46 3.78 -17.74 3.99
N ALA A 47 4.24 -18.42 2.94
CA ALA A 47 4.04 -17.99 1.56
C ALA A 47 2.56 -17.87 1.21
N ALA A 48 1.75 -18.88 1.58
CA ALA A 48 0.30 -18.87 1.35
C ALA A 48 -0.38 -17.66 2.01
N ILE A 49 0.01 -17.30 3.25
CA ILE A 49 -0.52 -16.11 3.94
C ILE A 49 -0.18 -14.83 3.18
N GLN A 50 1.07 -14.69 2.70
CA GLN A 50 1.48 -13.50 1.94
C GLN A 50 0.76 -13.40 0.59
N PHE A 51 0.58 -14.51 -0.11
CA PHE A 51 -0.20 -14.53 -1.35
C PHE A 51 -1.68 -14.20 -1.10
N LEU A 52 -2.28 -14.70 -0.03
CA LEU A 52 -3.65 -14.33 0.37
C LEU A 52 -3.78 -12.85 0.69
N ASN A 53 -2.77 -12.23 1.32
CA ASN A 53 -2.75 -10.79 1.56
C ASN A 53 -2.64 -10.00 0.25
N ALA A 54 -1.88 -10.48 -0.74
CA ALA A 54 -1.81 -9.86 -2.06
C ALA A 54 -3.18 -9.87 -2.76
N VAL A 55 -3.90 -10.99 -2.69
CA VAL A 55 -5.26 -11.16 -3.25
C VAL A 55 -6.29 -10.29 -2.51
N GLN A 56 -6.18 -10.13 -1.18
CA GLN A 56 -7.06 -9.22 -0.44
C GLN A 56 -6.85 -7.75 -0.78
N VAL A 57 -5.63 -7.35 -1.13
CA VAL A 57 -5.31 -5.97 -1.51
C VAL A 57 -5.83 -5.65 -2.91
N ASP A 58 -5.81 -6.62 -3.82
CA ASP A 58 -6.35 -6.50 -5.17
C ASP A 58 -6.94 -7.84 -5.63
N PRO A 59 -8.24 -8.07 -5.40
CA PRO A 59 -8.90 -9.35 -5.70
C PRO A 59 -9.26 -9.51 -7.19
N LYS A 60 -8.86 -8.56 -8.05
CA LYS A 60 -9.16 -8.53 -9.48
C LYS A 60 -8.10 -9.19 -10.34
#